data_AF-A0A813EKF9-F1
#
_entry.id   AF-A0A813EKF9-F1
#
_cell.length_a   1.000
_cell.length_b   1.000
_cell.length_c   1.000
_cell.angle_alpha   90.00
_cell.angle_beta   90.00
_cell.angle_gamma   90.00
#
_symmetry.space_group_name_H-M   'P 1'
#
loop_
_entity.id
_entity.type
_entity.pdbx_description
1 polymer ?
#
loop_
_entity_poly.entity_id
_entity_poly.type
_entity_poly.pdbx_seq_one_letter_code
_entity_poly.pdbx_strand_id
1 'polypeptide(L)'
;MVSVICPTSLCRHVFHPLLYECFCRQTYEPKELVVVDTGVKPSDFLEAQSSVDPRVIYRHYPVADFKQEMPPMEIGLDGLAEVQPPAWSLGLK
;
A
#
# COMPACT_ATOMS: atom_id res chain seq x y z
N MET A 1 21.87 -7.50 8.55
CA MET A 1 20.46 -7.11 8.79
C MET A 1 19.82 -6.79 7.44
N VAL A 2 18.57 -7.22 7.21
CA VAL A 2 17.84 -7.00 5.95
C VAL A 2 16.48 -6.37 6.26
N SER A 3 16.18 -5.23 5.64
CA SER A 3 14.87 -4.60 5.74
C SER A 3 14.01 -4.99 4.54
N VAL A 4 12.90 -5.67 4.79
CA VAL A 4 11.89 -6.00 3.77
C VAL A 4 10.89 -4.85 3.75
N ILE A 5 10.95 -4.02 2.72
CA ILE A 5 10.06 -2.86 2.59
C ILE A 5 8.86 -3.22 1.71
N CYS A 6 7.66 -3.04 2.24
CA CYS A 6 6.40 -3.28 1.54
C CYS A 6 5.55 -2.00 1.49
N PRO A 7 5.60 -1.26 0.37
CA PRO A 7 4.59 -0.26 0.06
C PRO A 7 3.27 -0.97 -0.26
N THR A 8 2.20 -0.55 0.40
CA THR A 8 0.86 -1.12 0.22
C THR A 8 -0.19 -0.01 0.32
N SER A 9 -1.43 -0.39 0.05
CA SER A 9 -2.56 0.52 0.17
C SER A 9 -3.82 -0.18 0.65
N LEU A 10 -4.85 0.61 0.97
CA LEU A 10 -6.15 0.14 1.42
C LEU A 10 -6.72 -0.99 0.55
N CYS A 11 -6.60 -0.90 -0.79
CA CYS A 11 -7.14 -1.93 -1.68
C CYS A 11 -6.42 -3.29 -1.59
N ARG A 12 -5.28 -3.38 -0.90
CA ARG A 12 -4.48 -4.60 -0.71
C ARG A 12 -4.49 -5.13 0.71
N HIS A 13 -5.25 -4.53 1.63
CA HIS A 13 -5.31 -4.97 3.03
C HIS A 13 -5.67 -6.45 3.20
N VAL A 14 -6.45 -7.01 2.27
CA VAL A 14 -6.83 -8.44 2.28
C VAL A 14 -5.62 -9.39 2.22
N PHE A 15 -4.47 -8.92 1.71
CA PHE A 15 -3.25 -9.71 1.54
C PHE A 15 -2.24 -9.53 2.67
N HIS A 16 -2.47 -8.62 3.61
CA HIS A 16 -1.52 -8.34 4.69
C HIS A 16 -1.25 -9.56 5.60
N PRO A 17 -2.24 -10.41 5.94
CA PRO A 17 -1.96 -11.65 6.66
C PRO A 17 -1.00 -12.58 5.92
N LEU A 18 -1.18 -12.73 4.61
CA LEU A 18 -0.31 -13.56 3.78
C LEU A 18 1.11 -12.97 3.67
N LEU A 19 1.23 -11.64 3.51
CA LEU A 19 2.53 -10.94 3.54
C LEU A 19 3.30 -11.27 4.82
N TYR A 20 2.64 -11.16 5.97
CA TYR A 20 3.24 -11.44 7.26
C TYR A 20 3.60 -12.92 7.42
N GLU A 21 2.72 -13.84 7.00
CA GLU A 21 3.02 -15.27 7.01
C GLU A 21 4.27 -15.60 6.18
N CYS A 22 4.38 -15.05 4.98
CA CYS A 22 5.56 -15.20 4.13
C CYS A 22 6.82 -14.66 4.81
N PHE A 23 6.76 -13.49 5.45
CA PHE A 23 7.86 -12.93 6.22
C PHE A 23 8.30 -13.87 7.36
N CYS A 24 7.36 -14.40 8.16
CA CYS A 24 7.65 -15.33 9.24
C CYS A 24 8.33 -16.62 8.76
N ARG A 25 7.97 -17.11 7.57
CA ARG A 25 8.51 -18.36 7.00
C ARG A 25 9.95 -18.25 6.49
N GLN A 26 10.51 -17.05 6.28
CA GLN A 26 11.87 -16.93 5.77
C GLN A 26 12.89 -17.33 6.86
N THR A 27 13.89 -18.13 6.51
CA THR A 27 14.86 -18.71 7.46
C THR A 27 16.00 -17.79 7.86
N TYR A 28 16.14 -16.63 7.22
CA TYR A 28 17.16 -15.64 7.58
C TYR A 28 16.64 -14.76 8.73
N GLU A 29 17.34 -14.78 9.87
CA GLU A 29 16.85 -14.17 11.12
C GLU A 29 17.13 -12.67 11.31
N PRO A 30 18.27 -12.08 10.90
CA PRO A 30 18.48 -10.65 11.12
C PRO A 30 17.73 -9.85 10.05
N LYS A 31 16.40 -9.77 10.19
CA LYS A 31 15.48 -9.08 9.29
C LYS A 31 14.36 -8.33 10.02
N GLU A 32 13.82 -7.33 9.34
CA GLU A 32 12.63 -6.58 9.74
C GLU A 32 11.68 -6.43 8.54
N LEU A 33 10.40 -6.26 8.82
CA LEU A 33 9.34 -5.97 7.86
C LEU A 33 8.88 -4.53 8.07
N VAL A 34 9.17 -3.65 7.12
CA VAL A 34 8.73 -2.26 7.13
C VAL A 34 7.57 -2.12 6.15
N VAL A 35 6.37 -1.85 6.66
CA VAL A 35 5.18 -1.65 5.83
C VAL A 35 4.83 -0.17 5.81
N VAL A 36 4.79 0.40 4.60
CA VAL A 36 4.32 1.75 4.32
C VAL A 36 2.94 1.63 3.69
N ASP A 37 1.90 1.89 4.47
CA ASP A 37 0.51 1.75 4.06
C ASP A 37 -0.12 3.11 3.77
N THR A 38 -0.84 3.19 2.66
CA THR A 38 -1.47 4.41 2.16
C THR A 38 -2.96 4.20 1.93
N GLY A 39 -3.77 5.21 2.21
CA GLY A 39 -5.21 5.14 2.02
C GLY A 39 -5.99 5.74 3.17
N VAL A 40 -7.31 5.79 3.00
CA VAL A 40 -8.20 6.48 3.96
C VAL A 40 -8.32 5.80 5.33
N LYS A 41 -7.90 4.54 5.46
CA LYS A 41 -7.92 3.77 6.72
C LYS A 41 -6.65 2.94 6.86
N PRO A 42 -6.08 2.78 8.07
CA PRO A 42 -5.02 1.81 8.33
C PRO A 42 -5.51 0.35 8.27
N SER A 43 -4.57 -0.57 8.09
CA SER A 43 -4.79 -2.01 8.21
C SER A 43 -4.92 -2.44 9.67
N ASP A 44 -6.11 -2.88 10.07
CA ASP A 44 -6.38 -3.41 11.41
C ASP A 44 -5.42 -4.57 11.78
N PHE A 45 -5.08 -5.42 10.80
CA PHE A 45 -4.17 -6.55 10.99
C PHE A 45 -2.72 -6.11 11.29
N LEU A 46 -2.16 -5.19 10.48
CA LEU A 46 -0.77 -4.76 10.67
C LEU A 46 -0.61 -3.84 11.88
N GLU A 47 -1.63 -3.05 12.24
CA GLU A 47 -1.65 -2.31 13.51
C GLU A 47 -1.51 -3.29 14.69
N ALA A 48 -2.36 -4.31 14.74
CA ALA A 48 -2.28 -5.32 15.79
C ALA A 48 -0.92 -6.04 15.77
N GLN A 49 -0.43 -6.45 14.59
CA GLN A 49 0.81 -7.22 14.49
C GLN A 49 2.05 -6.43 14.90
N SER A 50 2.13 -5.15 14.54
CA SER A 50 3.25 -4.26 14.93
C SER A 50 3.34 -4.00 16.43
N SER A 51 2.25 -4.20 17.17
CA SER A 51 2.24 -4.08 18.64
C SER A 51 2.82 -5.32 19.35
N VAL A 52 2.87 -6.47 18.66
CA VAL A 52 3.29 -7.76 19.26
C VAL A 52 4.57 -8.32 18.66
N ASP A 53 4.89 -8.07 17.39
CA ASP A 53 6.15 -8.47 16.76
C ASP A 53 7.03 -7.24 16.52
N PRO A 54 8.12 -7.03 17.29
CA PRO A 54 8.99 -5.86 17.16
C PRO A 54 9.76 -5.82 15.82
N ARG A 55 9.77 -6.91 15.05
CA ARG A 55 10.35 -6.92 13.70
C ARG A 55 9.41 -6.29 12.67
N VAL A 56 8.15 -6.01 13.02
CA VAL A 56 7.16 -5.39 12.14
C VAL A 56 7.07 -3.91 12.45
N ILE A 57 7.56 -3.09 11.54
CA ILE A 57 7.47 -1.64 11.59
C ILE A 57 6.35 -1.21 10.65
N TYR A 58 5.22 -0.79 11.21
CA TYR A 58 4.07 -0.35 10.44
C TYR A 58 3.92 1.17 10.47
N ARG A 59 3.80 1.78 9.29
CA ARG A 59 3.58 3.22 9.10
C ARG A 59 2.42 3.45 8.15
N HIS A 60 1.31 3.96 8.68
CA HIS A 60 0.17 4.39 7.89
C HIS A 60 0.27 5.88 7.58
N TYR A 61 -0.03 6.24 6.34
CA TYR A 61 -0.16 7.60 5.87
C TYR A 61 -1.58 7.81 5.29
N PRO A 62 -2.40 8.68 5.89
CA PRO A 62 -3.75 8.96 5.43
C PRO A 62 -3.71 9.85 4.19
N VAL A 63 -3.39 9.25 3.04
CA VAL A 63 -3.34 9.88 1.72
C VAL A 63 -4.25 9.12 0.75
N ALA A 64 -4.67 9.78 -0.33
CA ALA A 64 -5.47 9.13 -1.36
C ALA A 64 -4.71 7.92 -1.95
N ASP A 65 -5.42 6.82 -2.17
CA ASP A 65 -4.84 5.69 -2.90
C ASP A 65 -4.67 6.10 -4.37
N PHE A 66 -3.59 5.68 -5.04
CA PHE A 66 -3.37 5.96 -6.45
C PHE A 66 -4.56 5.55 -7.34
N LYS A 67 -5.27 4.48 -6.93
CA LYS A 67 -6.49 4.04 -7.64
C LYS A 67 -7.69 4.96 -7.44
N GLN A 68 -7.71 5.78 -6.39
CA GLN A 68 -8.77 6.76 -6.13
C GLN A 68 -8.49 8.10 -6.82
N GLU A 69 -7.25 8.38 -7.22
CA GLU A 69 -6.92 9.54 -8.06
C GLU A 69 -7.32 9.39 -9.52
N MET A 70 -7.67 8.18 -9.98
CA MET A 70 -8.30 8.04 -11.27
C MET A 70 -9.75 8.51 -11.11
N PRO A 71 -10.16 9.66 -11.71
CA PRO A 71 -11.56 10.03 -11.72
C PRO A 71 -12.37 8.85 -12.29
N PRO A 72 -13.62 8.65 -11.84
CA PRO A 72 -14.51 7.70 -12.51
C PRO A 72 -14.45 7.98 -14.00
N MET A 73 -14.26 6.93 -14.80
CA MET A 73 -14.17 7.01 -16.25
C MET A 73 -15.46 7.69 -16.75
N GLU A 74 -15.42 9.01 -16.96
CA GLU A 74 -16.51 9.72 -17.61
C GLU A 74 -16.47 9.26 -19.06
N ILE A 75 -17.49 8.50 -19.45
CA ILE A 75 -17.68 8.13 -20.85
C ILE A 75 -18.03 9.45 -21.54
N GLY A 76 -17.11 9.97 -22.35
CA GLY A 76 -17.39 11.12 -23.19
C GLY A 76 -18.63 10.87 -24.05
N LEU A 77 -19.32 11.93 -24.47
CA LEU A 77 -20.47 11.84 -25.37
C LEU A 77 -20.12 11.16 -26.72
N ASP A 78 -18.85 10.98 -27.02
CA ASP A 78 -18.27 10.28 -28.18
C ASP A 78 -17.93 8.80 -27.92
N GLY A 79 -18.13 8.30 -26.69
CA GLY A 79 -17.83 6.92 -26.30
C GLY A 79 -16.34 6.63 -26.09
N LEU A 80 -15.47 7.66 -26.11
CA LEU A 80 -14.05 7.51 -25.80
C LEU A 80 -13.80 7.80 -24.33
N ALA A 81 -13.05 6.93 -23.66
CA ALA A 81 -12.62 7.15 -22.29
C ALA A 81 -11.46 8.15 -22.28
N GLU A 82 -11.73 9.43 -21.97
CA GLU A 82 -10.68 10.39 -21.68
C GLU A 82 -10.18 10.18 -20.25
N VAL A 83 -9.07 9.47 -20.11
CA VAL A 83 -8.35 9.37 -18.83
C VAL A 83 -7.55 10.66 -18.66
N GLN A 84 -7.99 11.55 -17.77
CA GLN A 84 -7.13 12.66 -17.35
C GLN A 84 -5.92 12.06 -16.63
N PRO A 85 -4.70 12.22 -17.17
CA PRO A 85 -3.55 11.53 -16.62
C PRO A 85 -3.15 12.22 -15.30
N PRO A 86 -2.71 11.46 -14.27
CA PRO A 86 -2.44 12.02 -12.95
C PRO A 86 -1.30 13.05 -13.04
N ALA A 87 -1.32 14.09 -12.19
CA ALA A 87 -0.46 15.26 -12.31
C ALA A 87 1.06 14.92 -12.42
N TRP A 88 1.51 13.85 -11.78
CA TRP A 88 2.90 13.39 -11.84
C TRP A 88 3.32 12.86 -13.23
N SER A 89 2.38 12.40 -14.05
CA SER A 89 2.64 11.88 -15.40
C SER A 89 2.89 12.99 -16.44
N LEU A 90 2.57 14.23 -16.09
CA LEU A 90 2.77 15.41 -16.95
C LEU A 90 4.16 16.03 -16.80
N GLY A 91 5.05 15.44 -15.99
CA GLY A 91 6.43 15.91 -15.84
C GLY A 91 6.57 17.30 -15.23
N LEU A 92 5.51 17.83 -14.59
CA LEU A 92 5.54 19.09 -13.87
C LEU A 92 6.10 18.85 -12.47
N LYS A 93 7.20 19.56 -12.17
CA LYS A 93 7.88 19.56 -10.87
C LYS A 93 7.19 20.48 -9.87
#